data_AF-A0A3B9ZKD8-F1
#
_entry.id   AF-A0A3B9ZKD8-F1
#
_cell.length_a   1.000
_cell.length_b   1.000
_cell.length_c   1.000
_cell.angle_alpha   90.00
_cell.angle_beta   90.00
_cell.angle_gamma   90.00
#
_symmetry.space_group_name_H-M   'P 1'
#
loop_
_entity.id
_entity.type
_entity.pdbx_description
1 polymer ?
#
loop_
_entity_poly.entity_id
_entity_poly.type
_entity_poly.pdbx_seq_one_letter_code
_entity_poly.pdbx_strand_id
1 'polypeptide(L)'
;MKLKNVIQLALLATVIMFTAPSCVKEGPMGPAGANGADGANGTDANETCKLCHSPASVDLIATQFEFSKHSYGEAAFSESGTVGCAPCHAQEAFKYMVKNNVPATFTLNATTGKYANDYNASITAAYGEISCSTCHSSLHTTYGAADLALTTVAPVSMTMWGGTKTIDLPARNHESNLCVKCHQPRPFTNALTGNVLDYVALATTAGVVYDGNPTGTANIIKPSYRTHTHYGAIGAVYAGQGGVEFQGSLNYTNSAHTTVASCIDCHMGAKGGKSDVVGRAGGHTFVAKGNLTTCNATGCHSTAVTSTTANFWVNPRKEIQTLLNTLASKLVETGTIDGVTVTVDILNRNPDAATNMWAGLTTNNYDGYLNVYDPITNPTMQANNPTSFQYVGTAKDPVPASWSADQKAYNAKLPKLTLSNAQMGALINFQLCLRDYSLGIHNFNYTKALLTNSIAKL
;
A
#
# COMPACT_ATOMS: atom_id res chain seq x y z
N MET A 1 15.89 47.57 90.37
CA MET A 1 14.42 47.41 90.29
C MET A 1 13.87 47.55 91.71
N LYS A 2 12.90 48.44 91.96
CA LYS A 2 12.47 48.81 93.34
C LYS A 2 11.77 47.63 94.03
N LEU A 3 12.07 47.40 95.32
CA LEU A 3 11.59 46.30 96.18
C LEU A 3 10.04 46.13 96.20
N LYS A 4 9.30 47.20 95.87
CA LYS A 4 7.83 47.20 95.71
C LYS A 4 7.30 46.24 94.63
N ASN A 5 8.07 46.00 93.57
CA ASN A 5 7.61 45.18 92.44
C ASN A 5 7.81 43.67 92.66
N VAL A 6 8.63 43.27 93.63
CA VAL A 6 8.87 41.85 93.98
C VAL A 6 7.77 41.33 94.92
N ILE A 7 7.30 42.19 95.84
CA ILE A 7 6.22 41.84 96.79
C ILE A 7 4.87 41.71 96.06
N GLN A 8 4.60 42.53 95.05
CA GLN A 8 3.38 42.42 94.24
C GLN A 8 3.36 41.15 93.36
N LEU A 9 4.51 40.68 92.86
CA LEU A 9 4.58 39.41 92.13
C LEU A 9 4.37 38.20 93.05
N ALA A 10 4.92 38.24 94.28
CA ALA A 10 4.75 37.15 95.25
C ALA A 10 3.30 37.04 95.77
N LEU A 11 2.60 38.16 95.96
CA LEU A 11 1.20 38.17 96.38
C LEU A 11 0.24 37.70 95.27
N LEU A 12 0.51 38.05 94.00
CA LEU A 12 -0.29 37.59 92.87
C LEU A 12 -0.12 36.09 92.61
N ALA A 13 1.08 35.55 92.83
CA ALA A 13 1.36 34.12 92.73
C ALA A 13 0.66 33.28 93.83
N THR A 14 0.39 33.88 95.00
CA THR A 14 -0.23 33.17 96.13
C THR A 14 -1.76 33.10 96.02
N VAL A 15 -2.41 34.09 95.37
CA VAL A 15 -3.87 34.10 95.14
C VAL A 15 -4.32 33.11 94.06
N ILE A 16 -3.45 32.81 93.09
CA ILE A 16 -3.70 31.80 92.06
C ILE A 16 -3.57 30.37 92.62
N MET A 17 -2.82 30.18 93.71
CA MET A 17 -2.48 28.85 94.22
C MET A 17 -3.52 28.22 95.16
N PHE A 18 -4.54 28.97 95.61
CA PHE A 18 -5.49 28.50 96.64
C PHE A 18 -6.98 28.58 96.24
N THR A 19 -7.33 28.80 94.97
CA THR A 19 -8.73 28.89 94.51
C THR A 19 -9.22 27.74 93.60
N ALA A 20 -8.50 26.63 93.55
CA ALA A 20 -9.09 25.35 93.15
C ALA A 20 -9.23 24.50 94.42
N PRO A 21 -10.45 24.20 94.90
CA PRO A 21 -11.33 23.32 94.13
C PRO A 21 -12.84 23.55 94.38
N SER A 22 -13.61 23.93 93.35
CA SER A 22 -15.04 23.58 93.34
C SER A 22 -15.59 23.44 91.92
N CYS A 23 -15.99 22.22 91.61
CA CYS A 23 -17.02 21.86 90.63
C CYS A 23 -16.66 21.97 89.13
N VAL A 24 -16.02 20.93 88.59
CA VAL A 24 -16.61 20.09 87.51
C VAL A 24 -15.92 18.73 87.57
N LYS A 25 -16.67 17.69 87.89
CA LYS A 25 -16.22 16.30 87.86
C LYS A 25 -16.67 15.72 86.52
N GLU A 26 -15.96 16.04 85.44
CA GLU A 26 -16.01 15.20 84.24
C GLU A 26 -14.92 14.14 84.39
N GLY A 27 -15.30 12.87 84.26
CA GLY A 27 -14.34 11.77 84.24
C GLY A 27 -13.36 11.92 83.08
N PRO A 28 -12.21 11.23 83.11
CA PRO A 28 -11.30 11.25 81.97
C PRO A 28 -12.06 10.88 80.70
N MET A 29 -11.92 11.70 79.66
CA MET A 29 -12.41 11.39 78.32
C MET A 29 -11.90 9.99 77.96
N GLY A 30 -12.81 9.07 77.65
CA GLY A 30 -12.45 7.72 77.22
C GLY A 30 -11.45 7.79 76.04
N PRO A 31 -10.55 6.81 75.89
CA PRO A 31 -9.60 6.82 74.79
C PRO A 31 -10.34 7.02 73.46
N ALA A 32 -9.82 7.89 72.60
CA ALA A 32 -10.37 8.08 71.27
C ALA A 32 -10.48 6.70 70.59
N GLY A 33 -11.68 6.37 70.10
CA GLY A 33 -11.88 5.15 69.32
C GLY A 33 -10.89 5.12 68.17
N ALA A 34 -10.26 3.97 67.91
CA ALA A 34 -9.35 3.82 66.79
C ALA A 34 -10.04 4.26 65.50
N ASN A 35 -9.38 5.09 64.69
CA ASN A 35 -9.87 5.41 63.36
C ASN A 35 -10.14 4.09 62.61
N GLY A 36 -11.30 3.98 61.96
CA GLY A 36 -11.56 2.86 61.07
C GLY A 36 -10.46 2.77 60.03
N ALA A 37 -10.05 1.55 59.67
CA ALA A 37 -9.09 1.35 58.60
C ALA A 37 -9.64 1.99 57.31
N ASP A 38 -8.80 2.74 56.60
CA ASP A 38 -9.15 3.25 55.28
C ASP A 38 -9.59 2.07 54.41
N GLY A 39 -10.69 2.24 53.68
CA GLY A 39 -11.14 1.26 52.71
C GLY A 39 -10.03 0.99 51.68
N ALA A 40 -9.96 -0.22 51.14
CA ALA A 40 -9.03 -0.51 50.05
C ALA A 40 -9.22 0.50 48.93
N ASN A 41 -8.12 1.10 48.45
CA ASN A 41 -8.15 1.97 47.28
C ASN A 41 -8.85 1.22 46.14
N GLY A 42 -9.81 1.87 45.47
CA GLY A 42 -10.46 1.29 44.31
C GLY A 42 -9.43 1.01 43.20
N THR A 43 -9.70 -0.01 42.38
CA THR A 43 -8.89 -0.31 41.18
C THR A 43 -8.83 0.91 40.27
N ASP A 44 -7.64 1.27 39.78
CA ASP A 44 -7.45 2.39 38.85
C ASP A 44 -8.26 2.14 37.57
N ALA A 45 -9.26 2.99 37.31
CA ALA A 45 -10.10 2.88 36.12
C ALA A 45 -9.31 2.99 34.79
N ASN A 46 -8.07 3.47 34.82
CA ASN A 46 -7.18 3.58 33.66
C ASN A 46 -6.19 2.42 33.54
N GLU A 47 -6.21 1.42 34.42
CA GLU A 47 -5.26 0.30 34.38
C GLU A 47 -5.33 -0.43 33.03
N THR A 48 -6.54 -0.67 32.52
CA THR A 48 -6.77 -1.28 31.21
C THR A 48 -6.29 -0.38 30.06
N CYS A 49 -6.47 0.94 30.18
CA CYS A 49 -5.99 1.92 29.19
C CYS A 49 -4.46 1.92 29.09
N LYS A 50 -3.76 1.81 30.23
CA LYS A 50 -2.29 1.81 30.33
C LYS A 50 -1.64 0.56 29.73
N LEU A 51 -2.38 -0.54 29.59
CA LEU A 51 -1.90 -1.74 28.88
C LEU A 51 -1.60 -1.43 27.40
N CYS A 52 -2.42 -0.56 26.80
CA CYS A 52 -2.31 -0.16 25.40
C CYS A 52 -1.56 1.18 25.23
N HIS A 53 -1.89 2.18 26.03
CA HIS A 53 -1.28 3.52 26.00
C HIS A 53 -0.03 3.56 26.87
N SER A 54 1.06 3.00 26.36
CA SER A 54 2.38 3.09 26.98
C SER A 54 3.46 3.30 25.91
N PRO A 55 4.64 3.82 26.31
CA PRO A 55 5.81 3.95 25.43
C PRO A 55 6.24 2.64 24.76
N ALA A 56 5.85 1.49 25.32
CA ALA A 56 6.21 0.17 24.83
C ALA A 56 5.14 -0.48 23.95
N SER A 57 3.96 0.15 23.80
CA SER A 57 2.77 -0.38 23.13
C SER A 57 2.31 0.59 22.02
N VAL A 58 1.14 1.24 22.16
CA VAL A 58 0.54 2.09 21.12
C VAL A 58 1.41 3.29 20.77
N ASP A 59 2.12 3.91 21.72
CA ASP A 59 2.95 5.09 21.44
C ASP A 59 4.10 4.73 20.49
N LEU A 60 4.78 3.60 20.73
CA LEU A 60 5.81 3.07 19.84
C LEU A 60 5.23 2.75 18.45
N ILE A 61 4.06 2.10 18.42
CA ILE A 61 3.39 1.73 17.17
C ILE A 61 3.00 2.97 16.37
N ALA A 62 2.49 4.01 17.01
CA ALA A 62 2.14 5.29 16.39
C ALA A 62 3.37 5.96 15.79
N THR A 63 4.49 6.04 16.53
CA THR A 63 5.75 6.57 16.00
C THR A 63 6.28 5.76 14.82
N GLN A 64 6.14 4.43 14.83
CA GLN A 64 6.49 3.61 13.67
C GLN A 64 5.59 3.90 12.47
N PHE A 65 4.29 4.07 12.70
CA PHE A 65 3.31 4.37 11.66
C PHE A 65 3.57 5.71 10.98
N GLU A 66 4.07 6.73 11.70
CA GLU A 66 4.48 8.01 11.11
C GLU A 66 5.57 7.86 10.03
N PHE A 67 6.38 6.81 10.10
CA PHE A 67 7.36 6.48 9.04
C PHE A 67 6.79 5.65 7.90
N SER A 68 5.51 5.27 7.94
CA SER A 68 4.83 4.57 6.86
C SER A 68 4.34 5.53 5.79
N LYS A 69 4.44 5.13 4.51
CA LYS A 69 3.79 5.85 3.40
C LYS A 69 2.27 5.94 3.54
N HIS A 70 1.66 5.10 4.38
CA HIS A 70 0.24 5.23 4.73
C HIS A 70 -0.05 6.47 5.59
N SER A 71 0.95 6.99 6.32
CA SER A 71 0.80 8.19 7.16
C SER A 71 1.17 9.48 6.44
N TYR A 72 2.26 9.49 5.65
CA TYR A 72 2.77 10.74 5.05
C TYR A 72 2.56 10.84 3.52
N GLY A 73 2.02 9.79 2.89
CA GLY A 73 1.81 9.78 1.44
C GLY A 73 0.69 10.72 1.02
N GLU A 74 0.95 11.54 0.00
CA GLU A 74 -0.03 12.53 -0.49
C GLU A 74 -1.28 11.88 -1.11
N ALA A 75 -1.20 10.62 -1.56
CA ALA A 75 -2.30 9.92 -2.22
C ALA A 75 -3.55 9.79 -1.33
N ALA A 76 -3.39 9.66 -0.01
CA ALA A 76 -4.54 9.63 0.89
C ALA A 76 -5.30 10.96 0.90
N PHE A 77 -4.57 12.08 0.79
CA PHE A 77 -5.14 13.41 0.73
C PHE A 77 -5.69 13.74 -0.67
N SER A 78 -4.92 13.49 -1.73
CA SER A 78 -5.27 13.88 -3.11
C SER A 78 -6.44 13.08 -3.68
N GLU A 79 -6.60 11.83 -3.26
CA GLU A 79 -7.65 10.94 -3.77
C GLU A 79 -8.92 10.93 -2.89
N SER A 80 -8.87 11.56 -1.72
CA SER A 80 -10.02 11.77 -0.85
C SER A 80 -11.11 12.56 -1.57
N GLY A 81 -12.37 12.24 -1.30
CA GLY A 81 -13.55 12.82 -1.96
C GLY A 81 -13.94 12.13 -3.27
N THR A 82 -13.11 11.24 -3.82
CA THR A 82 -13.43 10.50 -5.06
C THR A 82 -13.96 9.11 -4.76
N VAL A 83 -15.11 8.73 -5.33
CA VAL A 83 -15.72 7.41 -5.05
C VAL A 83 -14.94 6.23 -5.62
N GLY A 84 -14.11 6.46 -6.65
CA GLY A 84 -13.36 5.42 -7.36
C GLY A 84 -11.94 5.17 -6.87
N CYS A 85 -11.29 6.18 -6.26
CA CYS A 85 -9.94 6.04 -5.69
C CYS A 85 -9.98 5.89 -4.15
N ALA A 86 -10.94 6.55 -3.48
CA ALA A 86 -11.10 6.45 -2.03
C ALA A 86 -11.20 5.01 -1.48
N PRO A 87 -11.76 3.98 -2.18
CA PRO A 87 -11.77 2.60 -1.68
C PRO A 87 -10.43 2.07 -1.15
N CYS A 88 -9.31 2.56 -1.69
CA CYS A 88 -7.96 2.18 -1.26
C CYS A 88 -7.19 3.32 -0.58
N HIS A 89 -7.60 4.57 -0.78
CA HIS A 89 -6.85 5.75 -0.34
C HIS A 89 -7.47 6.49 0.83
N ALA A 90 -8.72 6.22 1.19
CA ALA A 90 -9.41 6.87 2.30
C ALA A 90 -9.94 5.84 3.31
N GLN A 91 -9.77 6.12 4.60
CA GLN A 91 -10.11 5.22 5.69
C GLN A 91 -11.59 4.84 5.73
N GLU A 92 -12.49 5.83 5.71
CA GLU A 92 -13.92 5.55 5.87
C GLU A 92 -14.48 4.87 4.62
N ALA A 93 -13.89 5.15 3.46
CA ALA A 93 -14.21 4.45 2.23
C ALA A 93 -13.78 2.99 2.32
N PHE A 94 -12.54 2.70 2.75
CA PHE A 94 -12.08 1.33 2.95
C PHE A 94 -12.99 0.55 3.91
N LYS A 95 -13.33 1.12 5.06
CA LYS A 95 -14.27 0.52 6.02
C LYS A 95 -15.64 0.29 5.39
N TYR A 96 -16.14 1.24 4.60
CA TYR A 96 -17.37 1.11 3.84
C TYR A 96 -17.30 -0.07 2.85
N MET A 97 -16.21 -0.20 2.09
CA MET A 97 -16.01 -1.29 1.13
C MET A 97 -16.06 -2.66 1.82
N VAL A 98 -15.40 -2.78 2.98
CA VAL A 98 -15.38 -4.01 3.78
C VAL A 98 -16.76 -4.29 4.37
N LYS A 99 -17.36 -3.33 5.08
CA LYS A 99 -18.64 -3.50 5.77
C LYS A 99 -19.76 -3.90 4.82
N ASN A 100 -19.80 -3.33 3.62
CA ASN A 100 -20.85 -3.56 2.65
C ASN A 100 -20.52 -4.64 1.62
N ASN A 101 -19.32 -5.25 1.72
CA ASN A 101 -18.82 -6.23 0.74
C ASN A 101 -19.01 -5.75 -0.71
N VAL A 102 -18.60 -4.52 -0.99
CA VAL A 102 -18.84 -3.88 -2.29
C VAL A 102 -18.21 -4.71 -3.41
N PRO A 103 -18.97 -5.08 -4.46
CA PRO A 103 -18.52 -6.03 -5.46
C PRO A 103 -17.46 -5.45 -6.39
N ALA A 104 -16.55 -6.30 -6.86
CA ALA A 104 -15.49 -5.97 -7.82
C ALA A 104 -15.94 -6.13 -9.29
N THR A 105 -17.25 -6.07 -9.55
CA THR A 105 -17.89 -6.39 -10.84
C THR A 105 -17.98 -5.18 -11.76
N PHE A 106 -18.37 -5.44 -13.01
CA PHE A 106 -18.71 -4.42 -13.99
C PHE A 106 -20.13 -4.68 -14.50
N THR A 107 -21.02 -3.70 -14.35
CA THR A 107 -22.44 -3.83 -14.71
C THR A 107 -22.76 -3.03 -15.97
N LEU A 108 -23.42 -3.66 -16.95
CA LEU A 108 -23.86 -3.01 -18.18
C LEU A 108 -25.06 -2.07 -17.91
N ASN A 109 -24.90 -0.80 -18.24
CA ASN A 109 -26.01 0.14 -18.31
C ASN A 109 -26.75 -0.02 -19.64
N ALA A 110 -27.95 -0.60 -19.59
CA ALA A 110 -28.76 -0.89 -20.77
C ALA A 110 -29.13 0.35 -21.61
N THR A 111 -29.22 1.53 -21.01
CA THR A 111 -29.56 2.78 -21.71
C THR A 111 -28.40 3.33 -22.51
N THR A 112 -27.19 3.27 -21.95
CA THR A 112 -25.98 3.85 -22.60
C THR A 112 -25.17 2.82 -23.39
N GLY A 113 -25.44 1.53 -23.19
CA GLY A 113 -24.64 0.43 -23.75
C GLY A 113 -23.23 0.33 -23.17
N LYS A 114 -22.95 1.00 -22.04
CA LYS A 114 -21.63 1.02 -21.40
C LYS A 114 -21.63 0.35 -20.05
N TYR A 115 -20.51 -0.26 -19.70
CA TYR A 115 -20.32 -0.82 -18.36
C TYR A 115 -19.90 0.26 -17.36
N ALA A 116 -20.37 0.10 -16.12
CA ALA A 116 -19.89 0.82 -14.95
C ALA A 116 -19.09 -0.15 -14.07
N ASN A 117 -17.96 0.30 -13.53
CA ASN A 117 -17.24 -0.43 -12.48
C ASN A 117 -18.03 -0.27 -11.17
N ASP A 118 -18.42 -1.37 -10.53
CA ASP A 118 -19.23 -1.34 -9.31
C ASP A 118 -18.39 -1.09 -8.05
N TYR A 119 -17.06 -1.22 -8.15
CA TYR A 119 -16.13 -1.07 -7.03
C TYR A 119 -15.87 0.40 -6.68
N ASN A 120 -16.89 1.05 -6.11
CA ASN A 120 -16.84 2.44 -5.65
C ASN A 120 -17.37 2.56 -4.22
N ALA A 121 -16.81 3.50 -3.46
CA ALA A 121 -17.33 3.89 -2.16
C ALA A 121 -18.57 4.80 -2.30
N SER A 122 -19.36 4.92 -1.23
CA SER A 122 -20.36 6.00 -1.15
C SER A 122 -19.66 7.36 -1.12
N ILE A 123 -20.26 8.38 -1.75
CA ILE A 123 -19.78 9.77 -1.66
C ILE A 123 -19.72 10.26 -0.21
N THR A 124 -20.64 9.79 0.64
CA THR A 124 -20.68 10.13 2.07
C THR A 124 -19.69 9.35 2.91
N ALA A 125 -18.88 8.48 2.31
CA ALA A 125 -17.83 7.70 2.98
C ALA A 125 -16.46 7.93 2.32
N ALA A 126 -16.37 8.72 1.24
CA ALA A 126 -15.14 8.95 0.50
C ALA A 126 -14.21 9.95 1.20
N TYR A 127 -13.86 9.72 2.47
CA TYR A 127 -13.00 10.62 3.24
C TYR A 127 -12.18 9.89 4.33
N GLY A 128 -11.29 10.65 4.97
CA GLY A 128 -10.50 10.22 6.11
C GLY A 128 -9.12 9.69 5.70
N GLU A 129 -8.09 10.17 6.37
CA GLU A 129 -6.72 9.69 6.19
C GLU A 129 -6.57 8.26 6.70
N ILE A 130 -5.64 7.49 6.13
CA ILE A 130 -5.35 6.14 6.61
C ILE A 130 -4.76 6.24 8.01
N SER A 131 -5.39 5.57 8.99
CA SER A 131 -4.91 5.50 10.37
C SER A 131 -4.95 4.07 10.92
N CYS A 132 -4.63 3.92 12.21
CA CYS A 132 -4.77 2.65 12.94
C CYS A 132 -6.14 2.01 12.73
N SER A 133 -7.21 2.81 12.69
CA SER A 133 -8.58 2.29 12.55
C SER A 133 -8.92 1.79 11.15
N THR A 134 -8.12 2.12 10.13
CA THR A 134 -8.25 1.49 8.81
C THR A 134 -7.97 0.00 8.89
N CYS A 135 -6.90 -0.37 9.61
CA CYS A 135 -6.47 -1.76 9.79
C CYS A 135 -7.15 -2.44 10.97
N HIS A 136 -7.44 -1.70 12.04
CA HIS A 136 -8.06 -2.18 13.27
C HIS A 136 -9.39 -1.45 13.51
N SER A 137 -10.46 -1.86 12.82
CA SER A 137 -11.73 -1.11 12.84
C SER A 137 -12.47 -1.08 14.18
N SER A 138 -12.05 -1.90 15.15
CA SER A 138 -12.75 -2.13 16.42
C SER A 138 -12.05 -1.53 17.64
N LEU A 139 -11.13 -0.57 17.43
CA LEU A 139 -10.43 0.12 18.51
C LEU A 139 -11.41 0.77 19.50
N HIS A 140 -11.15 0.59 20.79
CA HIS A 140 -11.94 1.10 21.92
C HIS A 140 -13.40 0.59 21.99
N THR A 141 -13.65 -0.63 21.53
CA THR A 141 -14.99 -1.25 21.62
C THR A 141 -15.14 -2.13 22.85
N THR A 142 -14.11 -2.90 23.18
CA THR A 142 -14.05 -3.81 24.33
C THR A 142 -12.97 -3.44 25.33
N TYR A 143 -12.07 -2.52 24.96
CA TYR A 143 -10.87 -2.16 25.73
C TYR A 143 -9.96 -3.36 26.03
N GLY A 144 -9.99 -4.38 25.17
CA GLY A 144 -9.17 -5.59 25.29
C GLY A 144 -8.48 -5.94 23.96
N ALA A 145 -7.80 -7.09 23.92
CA ALA A 145 -7.06 -7.53 22.73
C ALA A 145 -7.96 -7.73 21.48
N ALA A 146 -9.27 -7.92 21.66
CA ALA A 146 -10.24 -8.00 20.56
C ALA A 146 -10.32 -6.69 19.75
N ASP A 147 -9.99 -5.54 20.35
CA ASP A 147 -9.96 -4.24 19.68
C ASP A 147 -8.86 -4.16 18.61
N LEU A 148 -7.87 -5.06 18.66
CA LEU A 148 -6.77 -5.16 17.70
C LEU A 148 -7.11 -6.11 16.53
N ALA A 149 -8.32 -6.64 16.46
CA ALA A 149 -8.75 -7.44 15.31
C ALA A 149 -8.61 -6.66 14.00
N LEU A 150 -8.18 -7.34 12.93
CA LEU A 150 -8.08 -6.71 11.62
C LEU A 150 -9.48 -6.41 11.07
N THR A 151 -9.62 -5.28 10.38
CA THR A 151 -10.87 -4.83 9.75
C THR A 151 -11.44 -5.89 8.80
N THR A 152 -10.57 -6.65 8.13
CA THR A 152 -10.98 -7.83 7.35
C THR A 152 -9.86 -8.85 7.26
N VAL A 153 -10.25 -10.12 7.22
CA VAL A 153 -9.42 -11.24 6.79
C VAL A 153 -10.10 -12.02 5.65
N ALA A 154 -11.21 -11.48 5.11
CA ALA A 154 -12.00 -12.15 4.09
C ALA A 154 -11.25 -12.23 2.74
N PRO A 155 -11.50 -13.26 1.93
CA PRO A 155 -10.97 -13.35 0.57
C PRO A 155 -11.24 -12.11 -0.27
N VAL A 156 -10.30 -11.74 -1.13
CA VAL A 156 -10.34 -10.51 -1.92
C VAL A 156 -10.62 -10.82 -3.39
N SER A 157 -11.83 -10.50 -3.85
CA SER A 157 -12.15 -10.50 -5.28
C SER A 157 -11.35 -9.42 -6.01
N MET A 158 -10.68 -9.80 -7.10
CA MET A 158 -9.79 -8.91 -7.86
C MET A 158 -10.57 -7.98 -8.78
N THR A 159 -10.46 -6.68 -8.53
CA THR A 159 -11.03 -5.63 -9.41
C THR A 159 -10.42 -5.68 -10.80
N MET A 160 -9.12 -5.98 -10.92
CA MET A 160 -8.45 -6.17 -12.21
C MET A 160 -9.15 -7.20 -13.10
N TRP A 161 -9.76 -8.24 -12.52
CA TRP A 161 -10.39 -9.32 -13.27
C TRP A 161 -11.92 -9.28 -13.19
N GLY A 162 -12.51 -8.11 -12.90
CA GLY A 162 -13.95 -7.96 -12.78
C GLY A 162 -14.58 -8.88 -11.72
N GLY A 163 -13.80 -9.24 -10.68
CA GLY A 163 -14.21 -10.14 -9.60
C GLY A 163 -14.15 -11.63 -9.92
N THR A 164 -13.72 -12.03 -11.12
CA THR A 164 -13.65 -13.46 -11.52
C THR A 164 -12.47 -14.23 -10.91
N LYS A 165 -11.44 -13.52 -10.46
CA LYS A 165 -10.33 -14.08 -9.66
C LYS A 165 -10.44 -13.64 -8.21
N THR A 166 -10.05 -14.51 -7.29
CA THR A 166 -10.06 -14.25 -5.85
C THR A 166 -8.70 -14.58 -5.24
N ILE A 167 -8.13 -13.63 -4.51
CA ILE A 167 -6.93 -13.83 -3.72
C ILE A 167 -7.35 -14.17 -2.29
N ASP A 168 -6.82 -15.28 -1.79
CA ASP A 168 -6.97 -15.69 -0.40
C ASP A 168 -5.64 -16.27 0.12
N LEU A 169 -5.06 -15.61 1.13
CA LEU A 169 -3.71 -15.91 1.61
C LEU A 169 -3.77 -16.57 2.99
N PRO A 170 -3.72 -17.92 3.10
CA PRO A 170 -4.14 -18.63 4.31
C PRO A 170 -3.21 -18.46 5.52
N ALA A 171 -1.95 -18.07 5.30
CA ALA A 171 -0.98 -17.92 6.37
C ALA A 171 -1.47 -16.90 7.42
N ARG A 172 -1.27 -17.26 8.70
CA ARG A 172 -1.72 -16.49 9.87
C ARG A 172 -3.19 -16.10 9.80
N ASN A 173 -4.08 -17.08 9.61
CA ASN A 173 -5.53 -16.87 9.62
C ASN A 173 -5.98 -15.77 8.65
N HIS A 174 -5.41 -15.76 7.45
CA HIS A 174 -5.82 -14.85 6.39
C HIS A 174 -5.51 -13.37 6.64
N GLU A 175 -4.62 -13.04 7.58
CA GLU A 175 -4.25 -11.66 7.95
C GLU A 175 -3.76 -10.81 6.75
N SER A 176 -3.12 -11.44 5.76
CA SER A 176 -2.61 -10.74 4.55
C SER A 176 -3.72 -10.24 3.63
N ASN A 177 -4.93 -10.78 3.73
CA ASN A 177 -6.06 -10.34 2.91
C ASN A 177 -6.43 -8.87 3.17
N LEU A 178 -6.19 -8.37 4.39
CA LEU A 178 -6.31 -6.94 4.71
C LEU A 178 -5.45 -6.09 3.77
N CYS A 179 -4.17 -6.46 3.62
CA CYS A 179 -3.23 -5.73 2.77
C CYS A 179 -3.61 -5.84 1.29
N VAL A 180 -3.96 -7.04 0.83
CA VAL A 180 -4.32 -7.29 -0.58
C VAL A 180 -5.58 -6.53 -1.00
N LYS A 181 -6.52 -6.25 -0.08
CA LYS A 181 -7.73 -5.49 -0.41
C LYS A 181 -7.42 -4.14 -1.05
N CYS A 182 -6.34 -3.47 -0.63
CA CYS A 182 -5.82 -2.24 -1.24
C CYS A 182 -4.66 -2.52 -2.23
N HIS A 183 -3.75 -3.44 -1.88
CA HIS A 183 -2.60 -3.83 -2.71
C HIS A 183 -2.97 -4.92 -3.71
N GLN A 184 -4.03 -4.66 -4.47
CA GLN A 184 -4.38 -5.40 -5.69
C GLN A 184 -4.28 -4.45 -6.89
N PRO A 185 -3.86 -4.92 -8.07
CA PRO A 185 -3.88 -4.10 -9.27
C PRO A 185 -5.32 -3.72 -9.65
N ARG A 186 -5.47 -2.57 -10.33
CA ARG A 186 -6.75 -2.11 -10.87
C ARG A 186 -6.92 -2.54 -12.34
N PRO A 187 -8.16 -2.66 -12.82
CA PRO A 187 -8.42 -3.08 -14.19
C PRO A 187 -8.01 -2.03 -15.21
N PHE A 188 -7.57 -2.50 -16.37
CA PHE A 188 -7.69 -1.76 -17.61
C PHE A 188 -9.14 -1.85 -18.06
N THR A 189 -9.67 -0.72 -18.51
CA THR A 189 -11.02 -0.64 -19.05
C THR A 189 -10.95 -0.66 -20.57
N ASN A 190 -11.78 -1.48 -21.20
CA ASN A 190 -12.01 -1.46 -22.64
C ASN A 190 -12.54 -0.08 -23.04
N ALA A 191 -11.78 0.62 -23.86
CA ALA A 191 -12.04 2.00 -24.27
C ALA A 191 -13.35 2.18 -25.06
N LEU A 192 -13.87 1.12 -25.68
CA LEU A 192 -15.07 1.14 -26.49
C LEU A 192 -16.32 0.84 -25.65
N THR A 193 -16.26 -0.19 -24.80
CA THR A 193 -17.43 -0.69 -24.05
C THR A 193 -17.51 -0.16 -22.62
N GLY A 194 -16.39 0.29 -22.03
CA GLY A 194 -16.29 0.60 -20.61
C GLY A 194 -16.19 -0.63 -19.71
N ASN A 195 -16.18 -1.84 -20.26
CA ASN A 195 -16.03 -3.08 -19.47
C ASN A 195 -14.57 -3.28 -19.06
N VAL A 196 -14.31 -4.19 -18.13
CA VAL A 196 -12.96 -4.69 -17.89
C VAL A 196 -12.36 -5.26 -19.19
N LEU A 197 -11.06 -5.04 -19.39
CA LEU A 197 -10.33 -5.64 -20.51
C LEU A 197 -10.35 -7.16 -20.40
N ASP A 198 -10.54 -7.87 -21.51
CA ASP A 198 -10.49 -9.33 -21.52
C ASP A 198 -9.03 -9.81 -21.55
N TYR A 199 -8.48 -10.01 -20.35
CA TYR A 199 -7.11 -10.47 -20.17
C TYR A 199 -6.87 -11.91 -20.65
N VAL A 200 -7.91 -12.75 -20.70
CA VAL A 200 -7.79 -14.10 -21.29
C VAL A 200 -7.59 -13.97 -22.79
N ALA A 201 -8.40 -13.14 -23.45
CA ALA A 201 -8.27 -12.88 -24.89
C ALA A 201 -6.92 -12.23 -25.26
N LEU A 202 -6.27 -11.47 -24.36
CA LEU A 202 -4.90 -11.00 -24.60
C LEU A 202 -3.91 -12.15 -24.74
N ALA A 203 -4.11 -13.25 -24.00
CA ALA A 203 -3.23 -14.42 -24.04
C ALA A 203 -3.55 -15.38 -25.19
N THR A 204 -4.83 -15.55 -25.51
CA THR A 204 -5.31 -16.62 -26.40
C THR A 204 -5.62 -16.17 -27.81
N THR A 205 -5.89 -14.89 -28.03
CA THR A 205 -6.37 -14.37 -29.32
C THR A 205 -5.26 -13.61 -30.04
N ALA A 206 -5.11 -13.86 -31.35
CA ALA A 206 -4.26 -13.04 -32.21
C ALA A 206 -5.05 -11.84 -32.72
N GLY A 207 -4.45 -10.66 -32.69
CA GLY A 207 -5.12 -9.43 -33.10
C GLY A 207 -4.37 -8.19 -32.67
N VAL A 208 -4.96 -7.04 -33.01
CA VAL A 208 -4.51 -5.71 -32.63
C VAL A 208 -5.53 -5.12 -31.67
N VAL A 209 -5.06 -4.63 -30.52
CA VAL A 209 -5.88 -3.94 -29.53
C VAL A 209 -5.80 -2.42 -29.67
N TYR A 210 -4.78 -1.94 -30.38
CA TYR A 210 -4.60 -0.54 -30.74
C TYR A 210 -3.79 -0.38 -32.05
N ASP A 211 -4.28 0.40 -32.99
CA ASP A 211 -3.66 0.61 -34.31
C ASP A 211 -3.20 2.06 -34.58
N GLY A 212 -3.36 2.96 -33.60
CA GLY A 212 -3.01 4.38 -33.78
C GLY A 212 -3.89 5.14 -34.78
N ASN A 213 -5.00 4.55 -35.23
CA ASN A 213 -5.99 5.21 -36.07
C ASN A 213 -7.03 5.94 -35.19
N PRO A 214 -7.08 7.28 -35.16
CA PRO A 214 -8.02 8.02 -34.31
C PRO A 214 -9.50 7.78 -34.68
N THR A 215 -9.78 7.29 -35.88
CA THR A 215 -11.13 6.90 -36.34
C THR A 215 -11.36 5.40 -36.33
N GLY A 216 -10.36 4.61 -35.92
CA GLY A 216 -10.44 3.16 -35.84
C GLY A 216 -11.45 2.70 -34.80
N THR A 217 -12.33 1.78 -35.18
CA THR A 217 -13.34 1.19 -34.28
C THR A 217 -12.83 0.00 -33.48
N ALA A 218 -11.56 -0.39 -33.66
CA ALA A 218 -10.93 -1.53 -33.00
C ALA A 218 -10.07 -1.16 -31.77
N ASN A 219 -9.91 0.13 -31.47
CA ASN A 219 -9.04 0.62 -30.40
C ASN A 219 -9.67 0.43 -29.01
N ILE A 220 -9.49 -0.77 -28.45
CA ILE A 220 -10.02 -1.15 -27.12
C ILE A 220 -9.16 -0.63 -25.96
N ILE A 221 -8.03 0.03 -26.24
CA ILE A 221 -7.22 0.75 -25.25
C ILE A 221 -6.95 2.18 -25.74
N LYS A 222 -6.56 3.07 -24.82
CA LYS A 222 -6.15 4.45 -25.11
C LYS A 222 -4.75 4.72 -24.55
N PRO A 223 -3.69 4.38 -25.30
CA PRO A 223 -2.32 4.60 -24.85
C PRO A 223 -2.05 6.09 -24.64
N SER A 224 -1.44 6.37 -23.50
CA SER A 224 -0.91 7.65 -23.07
C SER A 224 0.33 7.39 -22.23
N TYR A 225 1.11 8.42 -21.93
CA TYR A 225 2.27 8.28 -21.03
C TYR A 225 1.89 7.51 -19.75
N ARG A 226 0.77 7.89 -19.11
CA ARG A 226 0.28 7.26 -17.87
C ARG A 226 -0.57 6.00 -18.07
N THR A 227 -0.50 5.35 -19.23
CA THR A 227 -1.17 4.06 -19.42
C THR A 227 -0.35 2.96 -18.76
N HIS A 228 -0.79 2.49 -17.60
CA HIS A 228 -0.13 1.42 -16.87
C HIS A 228 -1.10 0.64 -15.99
N THR A 229 -0.67 -0.56 -15.59
CA THR A 229 -1.30 -1.29 -14.49
C THR A 229 -1.18 -0.45 -13.24
N HIS A 230 -2.32 0.05 -12.73
CA HIS A 230 -2.34 0.90 -11.54
C HIS A 230 -1.64 0.22 -10.36
N TYR A 231 -1.10 1.02 -9.44
CA TYR A 231 -0.35 0.54 -8.27
C TYR A 231 -1.15 -0.51 -7.47
N GLY A 232 -0.41 -1.41 -6.79
CA GLY A 232 -1.00 -2.54 -6.06
C GLY A 232 -0.66 -3.92 -6.63
N ALA A 233 0.33 -4.04 -7.52
CA ALA A 233 0.70 -5.33 -8.13
C ALA A 233 1.16 -6.40 -7.11
N ILE A 234 1.67 -5.99 -5.95
CA ILE A 234 2.32 -6.85 -4.96
C ILE A 234 1.41 -8.00 -4.51
N GLY A 235 0.14 -7.71 -4.16
CA GLY A 235 -0.78 -8.75 -3.69
C GLY A 235 -1.07 -9.80 -4.76
N ALA A 236 -1.19 -9.38 -6.01
CA ALA A 236 -1.39 -10.28 -7.15
C ALA A 236 -0.15 -11.15 -7.41
N VAL A 237 1.04 -10.54 -7.48
CA VAL A 237 2.30 -11.27 -7.71
C VAL A 237 2.57 -12.24 -6.56
N TYR A 238 2.45 -11.80 -5.31
CA TYR A 238 2.60 -12.66 -4.14
C TYR A 238 1.64 -13.85 -4.21
N ALA A 239 0.34 -13.62 -4.46
CA ALA A 239 -0.65 -14.68 -4.57
C ALA A 239 -0.45 -15.63 -5.77
N GLY A 240 0.39 -15.26 -6.73
CA GLY A 240 0.53 -16.01 -7.98
C GLY A 240 -0.65 -15.86 -8.92
N GLN A 241 -1.29 -14.69 -8.89
CA GLN A 241 -2.50 -14.39 -9.66
C GLN A 241 -2.36 -13.04 -10.37
N GLY A 242 -3.39 -12.66 -11.13
CA GLY A 242 -3.51 -11.31 -11.71
C GLY A 242 -2.81 -11.07 -13.06
N GLY A 243 -1.77 -11.84 -13.39
CA GLY A 243 -1.03 -11.69 -14.64
C GLY A 243 -1.78 -12.25 -15.85
N VAL A 244 -1.35 -11.82 -17.04
CA VAL A 244 -1.82 -12.39 -18.31
C VAL A 244 -1.01 -13.66 -18.59
N GLU A 245 -1.62 -14.81 -18.35
CA GLU A 245 -0.95 -16.10 -18.40
C GLU A 245 -0.91 -16.64 -19.83
N PHE A 246 0.23 -16.48 -20.51
CA PHE A 246 0.49 -17.08 -21.82
C PHE A 246 0.85 -18.56 -21.67
N GLN A 247 0.34 -19.38 -22.59
CA GLN A 247 0.86 -20.74 -22.74
C GLN A 247 2.34 -20.68 -23.14
N GLY A 248 3.19 -21.44 -22.46
CA GLY A 248 4.62 -21.45 -22.70
C GLY A 248 5.33 -22.62 -22.03
N SER A 249 6.66 -22.55 -21.98
CA SER A 249 7.51 -23.64 -21.49
C SER A 249 7.51 -23.80 -19.97
N LEU A 250 7.08 -22.78 -19.22
CA LEU A 250 7.02 -22.83 -17.75
C LEU A 250 5.58 -22.85 -17.27
N ASN A 251 5.30 -23.79 -16.36
CA ASN A 251 4.03 -23.81 -15.62
C ASN A 251 4.01 -22.69 -14.58
N TYR A 252 2.83 -22.10 -14.39
CA TYR A 252 2.59 -21.14 -13.32
C TYR A 252 2.51 -21.87 -11.98
N THR A 253 3.50 -21.64 -11.11
CA THR A 253 3.58 -22.22 -9.77
C THR A 253 3.99 -21.17 -8.78
N ASN A 254 3.67 -21.39 -7.50
CA ASN A 254 3.94 -20.43 -6.43
C ASN A 254 5.18 -20.80 -5.62
N SER A 255 5.84 -19.78 -5.08
CA SER A 255 6.85 -19.93 -4.04
C SER A 255 6.22 -20.44 -2.74
N ALA A 256 7.00 -21.17 -1.92
CA ALA A 256 6.52 -21.70 -0.64
C ALA A 256 5.94 -20.62 0.29
N HIS A 257 6.50 -19.41 0.27
CA HIS A 257 6.07 -18.26 1.09
C HIS A 257 4.57 -18.00 1.03
N THR A 258 3.90 -18.23 -0.10
CA THR A 258 2.46 -17.96 -0.26
C THR A 258 1.56 -18.81 0.63
N THR A 259 2.11 -19.86 1.23
CA THR A 259 1.39 -20.79 2.13
C THR A 259 1.94 -20.80 3.56
N VAL A 260 3.20 -20.41 3.76
CA VAL A 260 3.89 -20.53 5.06
C VAL A 260 4.15 -19.18 5.75
N ALA A 261 4.04 -18.07 5.03
CA ALA A 261 4.29 -16.72 5.56
C ALA A 261 3.14 -15.77 5.18
N SER A 262 2.98 -14.71 5.94
CA SER A 262 2.06 -13.60 5.67
C SER A 262 2.84 -12.34 5.30
N CYS A 263 2.17 -11.32 4.74
CA CYS A 263 2.78 -10.01 4.48
C CYS A 263 3.44 -9.43 5.75
N ILE A 264 2.77 -9.59 6.90
CA ILE A 264 3.21 -9.00 8.16
C ILE A 264 4.43 -9.71 8.74
N ASP A 265 4.65 -10.99 8.44
CA ASP A 265 5.84 -11.71 8.94
C ASP A 265 7.14 -11.09 8.43
N CYS A 266 7.13 -10.57 7.20
CA CYS A 266 8.29 -9.92 6.59
C CYS A 266 8.30 -8.40 6.77
N HIS A 267 7.14 -7.74 6.61
CA HIS A 267 7.05 -6.28 6.59
C HIS A 267 6.87 -5.64 7.97
N MET A 268 6.32 -6.39 8.92
CA MET A 268 6.09 -5.92 10.29
C MET A 268 6.90 -6.68 11.33
N GLY A 269 7.32 -7.91 11.04
CA GLY A 269 8.09 -8.76 11.96
C GLY A 269 7.49 -10.16 12.13
N ALA A 270 8.35 -11.14 12.41
CA ALA A 270 7.91 -12.50 12.71
C ALA A 270 7.09 -12.58 14.01
N LYS A 271 6.13 -13.51 14.07
CA LYS A 271 5.26 -13.73 15.24
C LYS A 271 6.08 -13.99 16.51
N GLY A 272 5.84 -13.22 17.57
CA GLY A 272 6.42 -13.43 18.90
C GLY A 272 7.54 -12.46 19.32
N GLY A 273 7.93 -11.52 18.46
CA GLY A 273 8.85 -10.44 18.82
C GLY A 273 8.31 -9.08 18.35
N LYS A 274 8.53 -8.02 19.14
CA LYS A 274 8.53 -6.67 18.59
C LYS A 274 9.61 -6.68 17.51
N SER A 275 9.27 -6.37 16.26
CA SER A 275 10.34 -6.19 15.27
C SER A 275 11.19 -5.02 15.74
N ASP A 276 12.47 -5.28 15.98
CA ASP A 276 13.44 -4.21 16.04
C ASP A 276 13.35 -3.46 14.70
N VAL A 277 12.99 -2.18 14.77
CA VAL A 277 12.96 -1.33 13.59
C VAL A 277 14.39 -0.99 13.26
N VAL A 278 14.94 -1.64 12.25
CA VAL A 278 16.32 -1.41 11.80
C VAL A 278 16.28 -0.46 10.62
N GLY A 279 16.78 0.77 10.80
CA GLY A 279 16.85 1.74 9.71
C GLY A 279 15.48 2.06 9.06
N ARG A 280 14.42 2.11 9.88
CA ARG A 280 13.00 2.28 9.47
C ARG A 280 12.37 1.08 8.76
N ALA A 281 12.95 -0.12 8.86
CA ALA A 281 12.36 -1.34 8.32
C ALA A 281 11.85 -2.28 9.43
N GLY A 282 10.65 -2.83 9.25
CA GLY A 282 9.91 -3.64 10.23
C GLY A 282 8.87 -2.81 11.00
N GLY A 283 8.10 -3.48 11.86
CA GLY A 283 7.03 -2.85 12.64
C GLY A 283 5.94 -2.20 11.78
N HIS A 284 5.27 -1.18 12.33
CA HIS A 284 4.22 -0.42 11.61
C HIS A 284 4.77 0.59 10.59
N THR A 285 6.06 0.51 10.24
CA THR A 285 6.60 1.18 9.05
C THR A 285 6.18 0.47 7.76
N PHE A 286 5.90 -0.85 7.84
CA PHE A 286 5.63 -1.78 6.73
C PHE A 286 6.75 -1.87 5.68
N VAL A 287 7.94 -1.37 5.97
CA VAL A 287 9.09 -1.44 5.07
C VAL A 287 9.89 -2.71 5.40
N ALA A 288 10.08 -3.60 4.43
CA ALA A 288 10.95 -4.78 4.61
C ALA A 288 12.39 -4.54 4.13
N LYS A 289 12.62 -3.49 3.32
CA LYS A 289 13.92 -3.24 2.67
C LYS A 289 15.03 -3.06 3.70
N GLY A 290 16.05 -3.91 3.62
CA GLY A 290 17.23 -3.83 4.48
C GLY A 290 17.08 -4.54 5.83
N ASN A 291 15.90 -5.06 6.17
CA ASN A 291 15.68 -5.84 7.38
C ASN A 291 15.45 -7.32 7.04
N LEU A 292 16.53 -8.12 7.09
CA LEU A 292 16.49 -9.57 6.86
C LEU A 292 16.38 -10.37 8.16
N THR A 293 16.19 -9.72 9.31
CA THR A 293 16.06 -10.42 10.61
C THR A 293 14.84 -11.32 10.62
N THR A 294 13.77 -10.92 9.92
CA THR A 294 12.53 -11.70 9.75
C THR A 294 12.72 -12.95 8.91
N CYS A 295 13.55 -12.88 7.85
CA CYS A 295 13.97 -14.07 7.09
C CYS A 295 14.73 -15.05 7.98
N ASN A 296 15.57 -14.53 8.88
CA ASN A 296 16.40 -15.30 9.79
C ASN A 296 15.70 -15.63 11.12
N ALA A 297 14.39 -15.40 11.21
CA ALA A 297 13.61 -15.78 12.37
C ALA A 297 13.61 -17.31 12.52
N THR A 298 13.54 -17.77 13.77
CA THR A 298 13.50 -19.20 14.07
C THR A 298 12.29 -19.85 13.39
N GLY A 299 12.53 -20.93 12.64
CA GLY A 299 11.50 -21.65 11.90
C GLY A 299 11.31 -21.23 10.44
N CYS A 300 11.99 -20.19 9.96
CA CYS A 300 11.91 -19.74 8.55
C CYS A 300 13.03 -20.34 7.68
N HIS A 301 14.27 -19.87 7.86
CA HIS A 301 15.42 -20.30 7.06
C HIS A 301 16.51 -20.92 7.96
N SER A 302 16.89 -22.17 7.68
CA SER A 302 17.97 -22.87 8.39
C SER A 302 19.37 -22.34 8.04
N THR A 303 19.50 -21.62 6.92
CA THR A 303 20.72 -20.95 6.49
C THR A 303 20.45 -19.46 6.40
N ALA A 304 21.36 -18.65 6.94
CA ALA A 304 21.17 -17.21 7.01
C ALA A 304 20.96 -16.59 5.61
N VAL A 305 19.89 -15.81 5.50
CA VAL A 305 19.59 -14.96 4.34
C VAL A 305 20.22 -13.59 4.57
N THR A 306 21.12 -13.20 3.69
CA THR A 306 21.77 -11.89 3.65
C THR A 306 21.63 -11.27 2.26
N SER A 307 22.00 -10.00 2.11
CA SER A 307 22.07 -9.33 0.81
C SER A 307 23.08 -9.97 -0.16
N THR A 308 23.99 -10.79 0.33
CA THR A 308 25.01 -11.50 -0.46
C THR A 308 24.68 -12.98 -0.67
N THR A 309 23.61 -13.51 -0.07
CA THR A 309 23.23 -14.91 -0.24
C THR A 309 22.77 -15.18 -1.68
N ALA A 310 23.56 -15.95 -2.42
CA ALA A 310 23.32 -16.23 -3.83
C ALA A 310 21.95 -16.86 -4.10
N ASN A 311 21.61 -17.94 -3.38
CA ASN A 311 20.44 -18.75 -3.70
C ASN A 311 19.09 -18.13 -3.28
N PHE A 312 19.07 -17.34 -2.20
CA PHE A 312 17.83 -16.81 -1.63
C PHE A 312 17.59 -15.33 -1.97
N TRP A 313 18.62 -14.62 -2.43
CA TRP A 313 18.52 -13.18 -2.65
C TRP A 313 19.11 -12.72 -3.98
N VAL A 314 20.41 -12.94 -4.21
CA VAL A 314 21.12 -12.36 -5.36
C VAL A 314 20.67 -12.98 -6.69
N ASN A 315 20.64 -14.32 -6.79
CA ASN A 315 20.32 -15.01 -8.03
C ASN A 315 18.85 -14.80 -8.45
N PRO A 316 17.84 -14.96 -7.56
CA PRO A 316 16.45 -14.70 -7.94
C PRO A 316 16.24 -13.29 -8.49
N ARG A 317 16.76 -12.27 -7.79
CA ARG A 317 16.62 -10.87 -8.19
C ARG A 317 17.31 -10.58 -9.52
N LYS A 318 18.53 -11.09 -9.69
CA LYS A 318 19.30 -10.94 -10.93
C LYS A 318 18.58 -11.59 -12.11
N GLU A 319 18.05 -12.79 -11.92
CA GLU A 319 17.33 -13.51 -12.97
C GLU A 319 16.06 -12.78 -13.40
N ILE A 320 15.25 -12.31 -12.46
CA ILE A 320 14.05 -11.51 -12.79
C ILE A 320 14.43 -10.20 -13.46
N GLN A 321 15.51 -9.53 -13.03
CA GLN A 321 16.01 -8.33 -13.71
C GLN A 321 16.42 -8.64 -15.16
N THR A 322 17.13 -9.74 -15.41
CA THR A 322 17.47 -10.18 -16.77
C THR A 322 16.22 -10.41 -17.60
N LEU A 323 15.22 -11.11 -17.08
CA LEU A 323 13.96 -11.38 -17.80
C LEU A 323 13.18 -10.09 -18.09
N LEU A 324 13.10 -9.14 -17.15
CA LEU A 324 12.49 -7.84 -17.38
C LEU A 324 13.19 -7.09 -18.53
N ASN A 325 14.52 -7.06 -18.52
CA ASN A 325 15.30 -6.42 -19.59
C ASN A 325 15.08 -7.11 -20.95
N THR A 326 15.09 -8.45 -20.99
CA THR A 326 14.82 -9.21 -22.22
C THR A 326 13.42 -8.96 -22.74
N LEU A 327 12.41 -8.92 -21.86
CA LEU A 327 11.05 -8.60 -22.26
C LEU A 327 10.94 -7.17 -22.80
N ALA A 328 11.56 -6.20 -22.13
CA ALA A 328 11.58 -4.81 -22.59
C ALA A 328 12.21 -4.68 -23.99
N SER A 329 13.29 -5.42 -24.29
CA SER A 329 13.90 -5.40 -25.63
C SER A 329 13.02 -5.97 -26.75
N LYS A 330 11.98 -6.75 -26.39
CA LYS A 330 10.97 -7.26 -27.33
C LYS A 330 9.74 -6.35 -27.43
N LEU A 331 9.54 -5.47 -26.44
CA LEU A 331 8.48 -4.47 -26.41
C LEU A 331 8.94 -3.19 -27.13
N VAL A 332 9.17 -3.33 -28.43
CA VAL A 332 9.59 -2.26 -29.34
C VAL A 332 8.70 -2.26 -30.58
N GLU A 333 8.60 -1.11 -31.26
CA GLU A 333 7.98 -1.01 -32.59
C GLU A 333 8.90 -0.25 -33.53
N THR A 334 8.82 -0.59 -34.81
CA THR A 334 9.51 0.17 -35.87
C THR A 334 8.57 1.23 -36.45
N GLY A 335 9.10 2.42 -36.69
CA GLY A 335 8.38 3.50 -37.36
C GLY A 335 9.32 4.36 -38.20
N THR A 336 8.82 5.49 -38.67
CA THR A 336 9.58 6.42 -39.51
C THR A 336 9.48 7.83 -38.94
N ILE A 337 10.62 8.52 -38.82
CA ILE A 337 10.70 9.95 -38.48
C ILE A 337 11.48 10.63 -39.59
N ASP A 338 10.89 11.64 -40.22
CA ASP A 338 11.52 12.42 -41.31
C ASP A 338 12.16 11.53 -42.40
N GLY A 339 11.50 10.42 -42.75
CA GLY A 339 11.95 9.46 -43.77
C GLY A 339 12.97 8.42 -43.30
N VAL A 340 13.40 8.46 -42.05
CA VAL A 340 14.36 7.51 -41.45
C VAL A 340 13.63 6.48 -40.59
N THR A 341 13.90 5.19 -40.84
CA THR A 341 13.39 4.10 -39.98
C THR A 341 14.02 4.19 -38.60
N VAL A 342 13.17 4.17 -37.57
CA VAL A 342 13.56 4.18 -36.16
C VAL A 342 12.94 3.00 -35.44
N THR A 343 13.64 2.46 -34.45
CA THR A 343 13.05 1.53 -33.47
C THR A 343 12.77 2.30 -32.19
N VAL A 344 11.55 2.18 -31.68
CA VAL A 344 11.07 2.90 -30.51
C VAL A 344 10.68 1.90 -29.42
N ASP A 345 11.25 2.07 -28.22
CA ASP A 345 10.81 1.31 -27.05
C ASP A 345 9.38 1.70 -26.67
N ILE A 346 8.51 0.71 -26.43
CA ILE A 346 7.13 0.94 -25.91
C ILE A 346 7.16 1.48 -24.49
N LEU A 347 8.15 1.06 -23.69
CA LEU A 347 8.30 1.44 -22.29
C LEU A 347 9.07 2.75 -22.14
N ASN A 348 8.58 3.66 -21.29
CA ASN A 348 9.27 4.90 -20.98
C ASN A 348 10.48 4.67 -20.08
N ARG A 349 11.57 5.37 -20.37
CA ARG A 349 12.77 5.44 -19.54
C ARG A 349 12.74 6.68 -18.66
N ASN A 350 13.13 6.52 -17.40
CA ASN A 350 13.36 7.64 -16.49
C ASN A 350 14.48 7.29 -15.50
N PRO A 351 15.70 7.81 -15.67
CA PRO A 351 16.82 7.51 -14.79
C PRO A 351 16.77 8.24 -13.44
N ASP A 352 15.88 9.23 -13.27
CA ASP A 352 15.78 10.00 -12.03
C ASP A 352 15.12 9.18 -10.92
N ALA A 353 15.90 8.79 -9.91
CA ALA A 353 15.42 8.02 -8.78
C ALA A 353 14.42 8.77 -7.87
N ALA A 354 14.30 10.11 -7.99
CA ALA A 354 13.29 10.87 -7.26
C ALA A 354 11.89 10.71 -7.87
N THR A 355 11.80 10.54 -9.19
CA THR A 355 10.53 10.43 -9.93
C THR A 355 10.26 9.02 -10.47
N ASN A 356 11.28 8.18 -10.59
CA ASN A 356 11.18 6.76 -10.90
C ASN A 356 11.43 5.91 -9.63
N MET A 357 10.35 5.40 -9.04
CA MET A 357 10.43 4.53 -7.86
C MET A 357 11.14 3.18 -8.12
N TRP A 358 11.35 2.82 -9.39
CA TRP A 358 11.98 1.57 -9.83
C TRP A 358 13.36 1.78 -10.45
N ALA A 359 13.95 2.98 -10.30
CA ALA A 359 15.31 3.25 -10.75
C ALA A 359 16.29 2.20 -10.17
N GLY A 360 17.11 1.62 -11.05
CA GLY A 360 18.06 0.55 -10.76
C GLY A 360 17.48 -0.87 -10.83
N LEU A 361 16.16 -1.06 -10.97
CA LEU A 361 15.57 -2.41 -11.10
C LEU A 361 15.67 -2.98 -12.52
N THR A 362 15.90 -2.13 -13.52
CA THR A 362 16.15 -2.51 -14.92
C THR A 362 17.35 -1.74 -15.45
N THR A 363 18.01 -2.24 -16.50
CA THR A 363 19.23 -1.60 -17.03
C THR A 363 18.97 -0.21 -17.62
N ASN A 364 17.81 -0.02 -18.25
CA ASN A 364 17.41 1.26 -18.85
C ASN A 364 16.53 2.13 -17.94
N ASN A 365 16.38 1.77 -16.65
CA ASN A 365 15.53 2.49 -15.69
C ASN A 365 14.11 2.74 -16.24
N TYR A 366 13.46 1.69 -16.74
CA TYR A 366 12.06 1.77 -17.11
C TYR A 366 11.21 2.08 -15.87
N ASP A 367 10.25 2.99 -16.00
CA ASP A 367 9.33 3.39 -14.92
C ASP A 367 7.95 2.71 -15.03
N GLY A 368 7.80 1.80 -16.01
CA GLY A 368 6.56 1.08 -16.26
C GLY A 368 5.43 1.96 -16.81
N TYR A 369 5.73 3.16 -17.30
CA TYR A 369 4.84 3.97 -18.14
C TYR A 369 5.12 3.70 -19.63
N LEU A 370 4.28 4.25 -20.52
CA LEU A 370 4.50 4.13 -21.96
C LEU A 370 5.29 5.31 -22.49
N ASN A 371 6.15 5.06 -23.47
CA ASN A 371 6.92 6.06 -24.18
C ASN A 371 6.06 6.80 -25.23
N VAL A 372 4.95 7.38 -24.78
CA VAL A 372 4.04 8.18 -25.61
C VAL A 372 4.27 9.65 -25.30
N TYR A 373 4.36 10.47 -26.34
CA TYR A 373 4.67 11.90 -26.25
C TYR A 373 3.69 12.65 -25.35
N ASP A 374 4.19 13.24 -24.27
CA ASP A 374 3.45 14.15 -23.40
C ASP A 374 4.41 15.17 -22.76
N PRO A 375 4.62 16.34 -23.39
CA PRO A 375 5.58 17.33 -22.93
C PRO A 375 5.13 18.07 -21.66
N ILE A 376 3.88 17.88 -21.22
CA ILE A 376 3.34 18.53 -20.02
C ILE A 376 3.52 17.63 -18.81
N THR A 377 3.11 16.36 -18.92
CA THR A 377 3.19 15.43 -17.78
C THR A 377 4.48 14.62 -17.73
N ASN A 378 5.28 14.65 -18.81
CA ASN A 378 6.61 14.06 -18.90
C ASN A 378 7.61 15.01 -19.62
N PRO A 379 7.94 16.17 -19.02
CA PRO A 379 8.77 17.20 -19.66
C PRO A 379 10.22 16.78 -19.91
N THR A 380 10.71 15.72 -19.25
CA THR A 380 12.08 15.21 -19.41
C THR A 380 12.17 14.06 -20.41
N MET A 381 11.05 13.68 -21.04
CA MET A 381 10.99 12.46 -21.84
C MET A 381 11.99 12.42 -22.99
N GLN A 382 12.21 13.54 -23.68
CA GLN A 382 13.10 13.61 -24.84
C GLN A 382 14.57 13.57 -24.43
N ALA A 383 14.89 13.92 -23.18
CA ALA A 383 16.24 13.75 -22.65
C ALA A 383 16.49 12.27 -22.26
N ASN A 384 15.46 11.59 -21.80
CA ASN A 384 15.56 10.21 -21.30
C ASN A 384 15.36 9.15 -22.38
N ASN A 385 14.61 9.48 -23.44
CA ASN A 385 14.24 8.57 -24.52
C ASN A 385 14.74 9.15 -25.86
N PRO A 386 15.52 8.40 -26.66
CA PRO A 386 16.00 8.88 -27.96
C PRO A 386 14.88 9.21 -28.95
N THR A 387 13.72 8.55 -28.81
CA THR A 387 12.51 8.72 -29.62
C THR A 387 11.30 8.25 -28.83
N SER A 388 10.09 8.65 -29.23
CA SER A 388 8.83 8.34 -28.56
C SER A 388 7.70 8.13 -29.58
N PHE A 389 6.58 7.57 -29.14
CA PHE A 389 5.39 7.42 -29.97
C PHE A 389 4.53 8.68 -29.96
N GLN A 390 3.86 8.91 -31.09
CA GLN A 390 2.85 9.95 -31.22
C GLN A 390 1.71 9.75 -30.21
N TYR A 391 1.32 10.81 -29.52
CA TYR A 391 0.00 10.88 -28.90
C TYR A 391 -1.04 11.17 -29.98
N VAL A 392 -1.84 10.16 -30.31
CA VAL A 392 -2.87 10.27 -31.35
C VAL A 392 -4.16 10.90 -30.83
N GLY A 393 -4.50 10.66 -29.57
CA GLY A 393 -5.81 11.02 -29.01
C GLY A 393 -6.97 10.24 -29.66
N THR A 394 -8.19 10.68 -29.37
CA THR A 394 -9.44 10.19 -29.97
C THR A 394 -10.34 11.37 -30.35
N ALA A 395 -11.41 11.15 -31.11
CA ALA A 395 -12.38 12.22 -31.40
C ALA A 395 -12.98 12.86 -30.12
N LYS A 396 -13.05 12.12 -29.01
CA LYS A 396 -13.56 12.60 -27.72
C LYS A 396 -12.47 13.12 -26.78
N ASP A 397 -11.21 12.87 -27.11
CA ASP A 397 -10.04 13.22 -26.31
C ASP A 397 -8.86 13.50 -27.25
N PRO A 398 -8.92 14.62 -28.00
CA PRO A 398 -7.95 14.94 -29.04
C PRO A 398 -6.59 15.31 -28.43
N VAL A 399 -5.59 15.57 -29.28
CA VAL A 399 -4.31 16.16 -28.86
C VAL A 399 -4.58 17.38 -27.96
N PRO A 400 -3.98 17.47 -26.76
CA PRO A 400 -4.34 18.49 -25.78
C PRO A 400 -4.26 19.90 -26.35
N ALA A 401 -5.32 20.68 -26.13
CA ALA A 401 -5.39 22.06 -26.61
C ALA A 401 -4.29 22.93 -26.01
N SER A 402 -3.86 22.62 -24.78
CA SER A 402 -2.80 23.29 -24.02
C SER A 402 -1.41 23.17 -24.66
N TRP A 403 -1.19 22.23 -25.58
CA TRP A 403 0.11 22.11 -26.26
C TRP A 403 0.34 23.25 -27.24
N SER A 404 1.57 23.77 -27.26
CA SER A 404 2.00 24.79 -28.22
C SER A 404 1.96 24.27 -29.67
N ALA A 405 2.00 25.19 -30.63
CA ALA A 405 2.06 24.83 -32.05
C ALA A 405 3.27 23.93 -32.36
N ASP A 406 4.44 24.24 -31.80
CA ASP A 406 5.67 23.46 -31.99
C ASP A 406 5.56 22.07 -31.37
N GLN A 407 4.96 21.95 -30.19
CA GLN A 407 4.73 20.64 -29.55
C GLN A 407 3.80 19.76 -30.38
N LYS A 408 2.74 20.34 -30.96
CA LYS A 408 1.82 19.64 -31.87
C LYS A 408 2.51 19.22 -33.17
N ALA A 409 3.33 20.11 -33.74
CA ALA A 409 4.09 19.84 -34.95
C ALA A 409 5.12 18.72 -34.73
N TYR A 410 5.82 18.73 -33.60
CA TYR A 410 6.74 17.65 -33.23
C TYR A 410 6.02 16.32 -33.05
N ASN A 411 4.93 16.29 -32.29
CA ASN A 411 4.11 15.10 -32.09
C ASN A 411 3.65 14.46 -33.41
N ALA A 412 3.29 15.28 -34.40
CA ALA A 412 2.84 14.82 -35.71
C ALA A 412 3.92 14.10 -36.54
N LYS A 413 5.21 14.27 -36.21
CA LYS A 413 6.34 13.57 -36.87
C LYS A 413 6.65 12.21 -36.26
N LEU A 414 6.18 11.97 -35.04
CA LEU A 414 6.49 10.74 -34.30
C LEU A 414 5.73 9.55 -34.89
N PRO A 415 6.30 8.34 -34.81
CA PRO A 415 5.61 7.14 -35.27
C PRO A 415 4.40 6.83 -34.39
N LYS A 416 3.38 6.24 -34.98
CA LYS A 416 2.20 5.77 -34.26
C LYS A 416 2.48 4.44 -33.59
N LEU A 417 2.03 4.28 -32.36
CA LEU A 417 2.05 3.00 -31.67
C LEU A 417 1.01 2.06 -32.27
N THR A 418 1.39 0.81 -32.51
CA THR A 418 0.46 -0.31 -32.70
C THR A 418 0.71 -1.30 -31.56
N LEU A 419 -0.35 -1.88 -31.01
CA LEU A 419 -0.25 -2.91 -29.96
C LEU A 419 -1.09 -4.12 -30.35
N SER A 420 -0.42 -5.25 -30.48
CA SER A 420 -1.08 -6.56 -30.54
C SER A 420 -1.63 -7.00 -29.19
N ASN A 421 -2.54 -7.98 -29.19
CA ASN A 421 -3.00 -8.67 -27.99
C ASN A 421 -1.81 -9.18 -27.15
N ALA A 422 -0.84 -9.81 -27.80
CA ALA A 422 0.35 -10.36 -27.16
C ALA A 422 1.22 -9.26 -26.52
N GLN A 423 1.50 -8.17 -27.24
CA GLN A 423 2.27 -7.06 -26.69
C GLN A 423 1.57 -6.40 -25.51
N MET A 424 0.24 -6.21 -25.58
CA MET A 424 -0.51 -5.65 -24.45
C MET A 424 -0.47 -6.57 -23.23
N GLY A 425 -0.67 -7.87 -23.41
CA GLY A 425 -0.58 -8.83 -22.30
C GLY A 425 0.82 -8.90 -21.69
N ALA A 426 1.84 -8.89 -22.53
CA ALA A 426 3.24 -8.89 -22.12
C ALA A 426 3.65 -7.57 -21.42
N LEU A 427 3.14 -6.43 -21.88
CA LEU A 427 3.29 -5.13 -21.25
C LEU A 427 2.66 -5.10 -19.85
N ILE A 428 1.45 -5.65 -19.69
CA ILE A 428 0.80 -5.80 -18.37
C ILE A 428 1.68 -6.64 -17.44
N ASN A 429 2.20 -7.77 -17.92
CA ASN A 429 3.08 -8.63 -17.13
C ASN A 429 4.39 -7.93 -16.73
N PHE A 430 5.01 -7.20 -17.65
CA PHE A 430 6.19 -6.37 -17.36
C PHE A 430 5.87 -5.37 -16.23
N GLN A 431 4.77 -4.62 -16.38
CA GLN A 431 4.35 -3.62 -15.40
C GLN A 431 4.04 -4.24 -14.04
N LEU A 432 3.33 -5.38 -13.99
CA LEU A 432 3.07 -6.11 -12.73
C LEU A 432 4.37 -6.52 -12.05
N CYS A 433 5.29 -7.15 -12.78
CA CYS A 433 6.53 -7.68 -12.22
C CYS A 433 7.51 -6.56 -11.80
N LEU A 434 7.58 -5.46 -12.54
CA LEU A 434 8.37 -4.29 -12.17
C LEU A 434 7.79 -3.62 -10.92
N ARG A 435 6.46 -3.42 -10.90
CA ARG A 435 5.73 -2.70 -9.83
C ARG A 435 5.55 -3.51 -8.55
N ASP A 436 5.96 -4.77 -8.55
CA ASP A 436 6.11 -5.59 -7.35
C ASP A 436 7.33 -5.18 -6.48
N TYR A 437 8.29 -4.42 -7.03
CA TYR A 437 9.52 -3.92 -6.37
C TYR A 437 10.50 -4.99 -5.86
N SER A 438 10.08 -6.25 -5.75
CA SER A 438 10.86 -7.28 -5.08
C SER A 438 11.86 -7.99 -6.01
N LEU A 439 11.73 -7.81 -7.33
CA LEU A 439 12.46 -8.61 -8.34
C LEU A 439 12.29 -10.12 -8.08
N GLY A 440 11.05 -10.55 -7.80
CA GLY A 440 10.69 -11.95 -7.61
C GLY A 440 10.86 -12.50 -6.20
N ILE A 441 11.24 -11.70 -5.20
CA ILE A 441 11.31 -12.20 -3.81
C ILE A 441 9.91 -12.56 -3.27
N HIS A 442 8.86 -11.83 -3.65
CA HIS A 442 7.50 -12.15 -3.22
C HIS A 442 7.01 -13.50 -3.77
N ASN A 443 7.27 -13.80 -5.07
CA ASN A 443 6.89 -15.08 -5.68
C ASN A 443 7.72 -15.39 -6.94
N PHE A 444 8.96 -15.84 -6.73
CA PHE A 444 9.93 -16.09 -7.80
C PHE A 444 9.42 -17.00 -8.90
N ASN A 445 8.81 -18.13 -8.54
CA ASN A 445 8.35 -19.13 -9.51
C ASN A 445 7.31 -18.55 -10.47
N TYR A 446 6.33 -17.81 -9.92
CA TYR A 446 5.27 -17.19 -10.71
C TYR A 446 5.80 -16.03 -11.56
N THR A 447 6.60 -15.12 -10.97
CA THR A 447 7.22 -14.00 -11.71
C THR A 447 8.08 -14.49 -12.86
N LYS A 448 8.89 -15.53 -12.64
CA LYS A 448 9.73 -16.15 -13.68
C LYS A 448 8.88 -16.74 -14.81
N ALA A 449 7.82 -17.47 -14.48
CA ALA A 449 6.91 -18.05 -15.48
C ALA A 449 6.20 -16.97 -16.30
N LEU A 450 5.69 -15.91 -15.66
CA LEU A 450 5.06 -14.78 -16.35
C LEU A 450 5.99 -14.14 -17.37
N LEU A 451 7.20 -13.78 -16.95
CA LEU A 451 8.15 -13.11 -17.84
C LEU A 451 8.65 -14.04 -18.96
N THR A 452 8.99 -15.29 -18.63
CA THR A 452 9.48 -16.28 -19.61
C THR A 452 8.45 -16.56 -20.69
N ASN A 453 7.19 -16.83 -20.31
CA ASN A 453 6.15 -17.13 -21.28
C ASN A 453 5.75 -15.88 -22.08
N SER A 454 5.82 -14.68 -21.48
CA SER A 454 5.62 -13.42 -22.23
C SER A 454 6.71 -13.20 -23.28
N ILE A 455 7.98 -13.45 -22.92
CA ILE A 455 9.13 -13.36 -23.84
C ILE A 455 9.01 -14.36 -24.98
N ALA A 456 8.53 -15.57 -24.71
CA ALA A 456 8.34 -16.60 -25.74
C ALA A 456 7.16 -16.31 -26.68
N LYS A 457 6.18 -15.53 -26.22
CA LYS A 457 5.00 -15.15 -27.01
C LYS A 457 5.27 -14.02 -28.01
N LEU A 458 6.22 -13.14 -27.69
CA LEU A 458 6.69 -12.04 -28.55
C LEU A 458 7.87 -12.50 -29.40
#